data_AF-M5UK31-F1
#
_entry.id   AF-M5UK31-F1
#
_cell.length_a   1.000
_cell.length_b   1.000
_cell.length_c   1.000
_cell.angle_alpha   90.00
_cell.angle_beta   90.00
_cell.angle_gamma   90.00
#
_symmetry.space_group_name_H-M   'P 1'
#
loop_
_entity.id
_entity.type
_entity.pdbx_description
1 polymer ?
#
loop_
_entity_poly.entity_id
_entity_poly.type
_entity_poly.pdbx_seq_one_letter_code
_entity_poly.pdbx_strand_id
1 'polypeptide(L)'
;MFEFFKRLVRSTKNKERDVVFLVDLPEIPNPPQNLTHAQHSRSAHTSRQSRQSDLAATKAIRLVGNVPDTSTGSSNDSALETIALARHARKRSAPAHLPKQSLASSHRERLLAMRIEHLKLCPEARCKQLANIGVQTAGDLIFGDPKQIAHSFRNPERAERAIRRYRAAIRLALAVDSMMPRDALLLVAIHRRSVASLSRESAAQLHRDLERFSMSSRGSKMIGRRGVPSLRRVKAWVSTCRELAAAATGPELANQAA
;
A
#
# COMPACT_ATOMS: atom_id res chain seq x y z
N MET A 1 27.74 -9.99 20.97
CA MET A 1 27.00 -10.53 19.82
C MET A 1 26.73 -9.45 18.76
N PHE A 2 27.76 -8.76 18.23
CA PHE A 2 27.58 -7.52 17.44
C PHE A 2 28.28 -7.47 16.06
N GLU A 3 29.10 -8.47 15.71
CA GLU A 3 29.94 -8.41 14.49
C GLU A 3 29.25 -8.82 13.17
N PHE A 4 28.03 -9.38 13.21
CA PHE A 4 27.35 -9.84 11.99
C PHE A 4 27.01 -8.70 11.01
N PHE A 5 26.89 -7.45 11.50
CA PHE A 5 26.46 -6.31 10.68
C PHE A 5 27.58 -5.63 9.87
N LYS A 6 28.86 -5.82 10.19
CA LYS A 6 29.96 -5.18 9.46
C LYS A 6 30.25 -5.82 8.10
N ARG A 7 29.82 -7.06 7.86
CA ARG A 7 30.18 -7.83 6.65
C ARG A 7 29.31 -7.55 5.41
N LEU A 8 28.24 -6.75 5.53
CA LEU A 8 27.32 -6.44 4.43
C LEU A 8 27.62 -5.13 3.67
N VAL A 9 28.79 -4.52 3.90
CA VAL A 9 29.29 -3.37 3.12
C VAL A 9 30.69 -3.68 2.58
N ARG A 10 30.76 -4.65 1.67
CA ARG A 10 31.90 -4.77 0.73
C ARG A 10 31.38 -4.67 -0.70
N SER A 11 32.14 -3.93 -1.50
CA SER A 11 31.80 -3.58 -2.88
C SER A 11 31.60 -4.81 -3.77
N THR A 12 30.46 -4.87 -4.44
CA THR A 12 30.31 -5.59 -5.70
C THR A 12 29.94 -4.59 -6.80
N LYS A 13 30.95 -4.00 -7.44
CA LYS A 13 30.78 -3.54 -8.83
C LYS A 13 30.49 -4.79 -9.65
N ASN A 14 29.24 -5.02 -10.05
CA ASN A 14 28.95 -5.94 -11.13
C ASN A 14 27.89 -5.35 -12.06
N LYS A 15 28.11 -5.51 -13.36
CA LYS A 15 27.22 -5.03 -14.41
C LYS A 15 26.17 -6.08 -14.75
N GLU A 16 25.03 -5.58 -15.25
CA GLU A 16 24.10 -6.28 -16.15
C GLU A 16 23.33 -7.51 -15.61
N ARG A 17 22.22 -7.81 -16.31
CA ARG A 17 21.37 -9.01 -16.13
C ARG A 17 20.65 -9.13 -14.77
N ASP A 18 20.09 -8.04 -14.29
CA ASP A 18 18.84 -8.10 -13.52
C ASP A 18 17.74 -8.49 -14.54
N VAL A 19 17.48 -9.80 -14.73
CA VAL A 19 16.48 -10.30 -15.68
C VAL A 19 15.09 -10.05 -15.12
N VAL A 20 14.63 -8.82 -15.29
CA VAL A 20 13.23 -8.47 -15.07
C VAL A 20 12.44 -9.13 -16.19
N PHE A 21 11.69 -10.19 -15.85
CA PHE A 21 10.56 -10.62 -16.66
C PHE A 21 9.53 -9.49 -16.67
N LEU A 22 9.66 -8.60 -17.66
CA LEU A 22 8.49 -7.89 -18.17
C LEU A 22 7.59 -8.97 -18.76
N VAL A 23 6.37 -9.06 -18.23
CA VAL A 23 5.25 -9.53 -19.04
C VAL A 23 4.97 -8.39 -20.00
N ASP A 24 5.00 -8.66 -21.30
CA ASP A 24 4.77 -7.64 -22.31
C ASP A 24 3.38 -7.02 -22.15
N LEU A 25 3.34 -5.69 -22.10
CA LEU A 25 2.12 -4.91 -22.24
C LEU A 25 2.19 -4.24 -23.62
N PRO A 26 1.09 -4.19 -24.39
CA PRO A 26 1.06 -3.52 -25.68
C PRO A 26 1.42 -2.04 -25.53
N GLU A 27 2.18 -1.52 -26.49
CA GLU A 27 2.69 -0.15 -26.45
C GLU A 27 1.55 0.88 -26.54
N ILE A 28 1.61 1.91 -25.69
CA ILE A 28 0.71 3.05 -25.72
C ILE A 28 1.51 4.24 -26.30
N PRO A 29 1.02 4.93 -27.34
CA PRO A 29 1.75 6.04 -27.96
C PRO A 29 1.93 7.21 -26.98
N ASN A 30 3.14 7.79 -26.95
CA ASN A 30 3.47 8.91 -26.08
C ASN A 30 2.78 10.20 -26.54
N PRO A 31 2.20 11.01 -25.63
CA PRO A 31 1.67 12.33 -25.95
C PRO A 31 2.81 13.34 -26.26
N PRO A 32 2.54 14.40 -27.05
CA PRO A 32 3.55 15.35 -27.49
C PRO A 32 4.11 16.21 -26.35
N GLN A 33 5.43 16.46 -26.39
CA GLN A 33 6.13 17.29 -25.42
C GLN A 33 6.22 18.75 -25.90
N ASN A 34 5.43 19.64 -25.31
CA ASN A 34 5.61 21.08 -25.51
C ASN A 34 6.61 21.64 -24.48
N LEU A 35 7.80 22.01 -24.97
CA LEU A 35 8.83 22.69 -24.20
C LEU A 35 8.55 24.19 -24.09
N THR A 36 8.44 24.71 -22.87
CA THR A 36 8.51 26.16 -22.61
C THR A 36 9.65 26.47 -21.65
N HIS A 37 10.68 27.15 -22.16
CA HIS A 37 11.78 27.66 -21.35
C HIS A 37 11.29 28.82 -20.46
N ALA A 38 11.58 28.74 -19.16
CA ALA A 38 11.53 29.88 -18.25
C ALA A 38 12.77 29.85 -17.34
N GLN A 39 13.87 30.47 -17.80
CA GLN A 39 14.94 30.87 -16.90
C GLN A 39 14.41 31.98 -15.98
N HIS A 40 14.81 31.99 -14.70
CA HIS A 40 15.06 33.23 -13.97
C HIS A 40 16.03 33.00 -12.80
N SER A 41 17.14 33.71 -12.83
CA SER A 41 18.16 33.72 -11.77
C SER A 41 17.81 34.75 -10.70
N ARG A 42 18.18 34.53 -9.42
CA ARG A 42 18.84 35.56 -8.58
C ARG A 42 19.27 35.13 -7.16
N SER A 43 20.53 35.48 -6.85
CA SER A 43 21.12 36.01 -5.60
C SER A 43 20.75 35.45 -4.20
N ALA A 44 21.75 35.41 -3.32
CA ALA A 44 21.63 35.10 -1.90
C ALA A 44 21.99 36.30 -0.99
N HIS A 45 21.34 36.40 0.19
CA HIS A 45 21.77 37.19 1.35
C HIS A 45 21.17 36.56 2.63
N THR A 46 21.95 36.05 3.59
CA THR A 46 22.58 36.70 4.78
C THR A 46 21.74 36.68 6.06
N SER A 47 22.38 36.29 7.18
CA SER A 47 22.06 36.68 8.57
C SER A 47 20.76 36.15 9.21
N ARG A 48 20.56 36.22 10.55
CA ARG A 48 21.43 35.98 11.74
C ARG A 48 20.49 36.00 12.98
N GLN A 49 20.94 35.45 14.13
CA GLN A 49 20.31 35.61 15.47
C GLN A 49 18.87 35.05 15.63
N SER A 50 18.24 35.04 16.81
CA SER A 50 18.62 34.52 18.16
C SER A 50 17.41 34.72 19.11
N ARG A 51 17.47 34.26 20.37
CA ARG A 51 16.44 34.39 21.45
C ARG A 51 15.25 33.42 21.30
N GLN A 52 14.73 32.66 22.28
CA GLN A 52 14.83 32.63 23.77
C GLN A 52 14.03 33.75 24.47
N SER A 53 13.00 33.51 25.29
CA SER A 53 12.36 32.27 25.78
C SER A 53 10.80 32.44 25.73
N ASP A 54 9.87 32.14 26.66
CA ASP A 54 9.86 31.55 28.02
C ASP A 54 8.42 31.11 28.45
N LEU A 55 8.23 30.74 29.72
CA LEU A 55 7.03 30.75 30.60
C LEU A 55 5.61 30.69 29.94
N ALA A 56 4.74 29.68 30.13
CA ALA A 56 4.20 29.02 31.33
C ALA A 56 3.01 29.75 32.05
N ALA A 57 1.78 29.28 31.80
CA ALA A 57 0.60 29.32 32.71
C ALA A 57 -0.40 28.23 32.20
N THR A 58 -1.01 27.33 32.98
CA THR A 58 -1.78 27.43 34.24
C THR A 58 -3.23 27.89 34.06
N LYS A 59 -4.16 26.93 33.86
CA LYS A 59 -5.36 26.77 34.71
C LYS A 59 -6.05 25.42 34.52
N ALA A 60 -6.69 24.93 35.57
CA ALA A 60 -7.63 23.81 35.57
C ALA A 60 -9.05 24.32 35.87
N ILE A 61 -10.07 23.48 35.65
CA ILE A 61 -11.38 23.56 36.33
C ILE A 61 -12.07 22.18 36.27
N ARG A 62 -12.86 21.85 37.29
CA ARG A 62 -13.70 20.63 37.41
C ARG A 62 -15.16 20.97 37.09
N LEU A 63 -15.91 19.98 36.58
CA LEU A 63 -17.31 19.63 36.89
C LEU A 63 -17.51 18.21 36.29
N VAL A 64 -18.02 17.16 36.94
CA VAL A 64 -19.13 16.99 37.92
C VAL A 64 -20.50 17.25 37.27
N GLY A 65 -21.33 16.21 37.15
CA GLY A 65 -22.73 16.36 36.69
C GLY A 65 -23.39 15.09 36.14
N ASN A 66 -24.09 14.36 37.02
CA ASN A 66 -25.33 13.59 36.84
C ASN A 66 -25.54 12.61 35.66
N VAL A 67 -25.80 11.36 36.07
CA VAL A 67 -26.74 10.41 35.44
C VAL A 67 -28.19 10.90 35.74
N PRO A 68 -29.19 10.56 34.90
CA PRO A 68 -30.27 9.73 35.43
C PRO A 68 -30.67 8.59 34.48
N ASP A 69 -31.06 7.46 35.06
CA ASP A 69 -31.67 6.34 34.34
C ASP A 69 -33.11 6.66 33.93
N THR A 70 -33.59 5.99 32.87
CA THR A 70 -35.04 5.78 32.67
C THR A 70 -35.28 4.41 32.05
N SER A 71 -36.04 3.59 32.77
CA SER A 71 -36.56 2.30 32.32
C SER A 71 -37.96 2.48 31.71
N THR A 72 -38.66 1.36 31.44
CA THR A 72 -39.97 1.26 30.76
C THR A 72 -39.89 1.35 29.22
N GLY A 73 -40.52 0.46 28.45
CA GLY A 73 -41.22 -0.76 28.84
C GLY A 73 -42.13 -1.32 27.74
N SER A 74 -42.75 -2.46 28.04
CA SER A 74 -43.77 -3.18 27.26
C SER A 74 -43.38 -3.74 25.88
N SER A 75 -43.41 -5.07 25.84
CA SER A 75 -43.76 -5.87 24.67
C SER A 75 -45.06 -5.40 24.00
N ASN A 76 -45.24 -5.81 22.74
CA ASN A 76 -46.51 -6.42 22.29
C ASN A 76 -46.19 -7.51 21.27
N ASP A 77 -46.95 -8.59 21.31
CA ASP A 77 -46.68 -9.83 20.59
C ASP A 77 -47.88 -10.20 19.70
N SER A 78 -47.72 -11.20 18.83
CA SER A 78 -48.77 -11.94 18.12
C SER A 78 -49.79 -11.15 17.26
N ALA A 79 -49.64 -11.27 15.94
CA ALA A 79 -50.79 -11.35 15.02
C ALA A 79 -50.41 -12.20 13.79
N LEU A 80 -50.81 -13.46 13.79
CA LEU A 80 -50.83 -14.30 12.58
C LEU A 80 -52.20 -14.10 11.90
N GLU A 81 -52.24 -13.97 10.57
CA GLU A 81 -52.94 -14.94 9.69
C GLU A 81 -52.98 -14.52 8.21
N THR A 82 -52.62 -15.49 7.36
CA THR A 82 -53.43 -15.98 6.23
C THR A 82 -54.18 -14.97 5.35
N ILE A 83 -53.50 -14.41 4.35
CA ILE A 83 -54.11 -14.18 3.02
C ILE A 83 -53.22 -14.80 1.94
N ALA A 84 -53.57 -16.01 1.53
CA ALA A 84 -53.03 -16.64 0.33
C ALA A 84 -54.15 -16.80 -0.70
N LEU A 85 -54.11 -16.02 -1.80
CA LEU A 85 -54.22 -16.56 -3.16
C LEU A 85 -53.97 -15.51 -4.26
N ALA A 86 -53.52 -16.02 -5.41
CA ALA A 86 -53.76 -15.52 -6.76
C ALA A 86 -53.80 -14.00 -7.02
N ARG A 87 -52.69 -13.44 -7.54
CA ARG A 87 -52.79 -12.44 -8.63
C ARG A 87 -51.61 -12.46 -9.60
N HIS A 88 -51.95 -12.85 -10.84
CA HIS A 88 -51.25 -12.64 -12.12
C HIS A 88 -49.86 -13.27 -12.32
N ALA A 89 -49.87 -14.31 -13.15
CA ALA A 89 -48.71 -14.77 -13.92
C ALA A 89 -48.23 -13.67 -14.89
N ARG A 90 -47.34 -12.78 -14.43
CA ARG A 90 -46.55 -11.93 -15.32
C ARG A 90 -45.39 -12.76 -15.89
N LYS A 91 -45.37 -12.94 -17.22
CA LYS A 91 -44.19 -13.44 -17.96
C LYS A 91 -42.97 -12.60 -17.59
N ARG A 92 -42.13 -13.09 -16.68
CA ARG A 92 -40.77 -12.58 -16.49
C ARG A 92 -39.89 -13.23 -17.55
N SER A 93 -39.71 -12.51 -18.65
CA SER A 93 -38.59 -12.72 -19.56
C SER A 93 -37.30 -12.80 -18.75
N ALA A 94 -36.38 -13.67 -19.16
CA ALA A 94 -35.19 -13.97 -18.39
C ALA A 94 -34.36 -12.69 -18.13
N PRO A 95 -33.82 -12.50 -16.91
CA PRO A 95 -32.68 -11.60 -16.76
C PRO A 95 -31.55 -12.18 -17.60
N ALA A 96 -31.16 -11.46 -18.66
CA ALA A 96 -30.02 -11.85 -19.48
C ALA A 96 -28.80 -12.10 -18.59
N HIS A 97 -28.01 -13.13 -18.89
CA HIS A 97 -26.89 -13.53 -18.05
C HIS A 97 -25.78 -12.48 -18.10
N LEU A 98 -25.90 -11.46 -17.24
CA LEU A 98 -24.88 -10.44 -17.06
C LEU A 98 -23.54 -11.14 -16.79
N PRO A 99 -22.49 -10.84 -17.58
CA PRO A 99 -21.20 -11.48 -17.37
C PRO A 99 -20.74 -11.16 -15.95
N LYS A 100 -20.30 -12.19 -15.22
CA LYS A 100 -19.80 -12.07 -13.85
C LYS A 100 -18.61 -11.10 -13.84
N GLN A 101 -18.86 -9.84 -13.49
CA GLN A 101 -17.83 -8.81 -13.37
C GLN A 101 -16.76 -9.33 -12.42
N SER A 102 -15.54 -9.52 -12.93
CA SER A 102 -14.50 -10.24 -12.21
C SER A 102 -14.05 -9.41 -11.01
N LEU A 103 -14.16 -9.96 -9.79
CA LEU A 103 -13.81 -9.25 -8.56
C LEU A 103 -12.35 -8.73 -8.53
N ALA A 104 -11.49 -9.30 -9.40
CA ALA A 104 -10.13 -8.85 -9.68
C ALA A 104 -10.04 -7.41 -10.25
N SER A 105 -11.02 -6.94 -11.04
CA SER A 105 -11.07 -5.52 -11.46
C SER A 105 -11.22 -4.63 -10.23
N SER A 106 -12.17 -4.98 -9.35
CA SER A 106 -12.50 -4.23 -8.15
C SER A 106 -11.34 -4.07 -7.17
N HIS A 107 -10.45 -5.06 -6.98
CA HIS A 107 -9.28 -4.85 -6.11
C HIS A 107 -8.23 -3.94 -6.78
N ARG A 108 -7.84 -4.27 -8.01
CA ARG A 108 -6.76 -3.58 -8.73
C ARG A 108 -7.08 -2.10 -8.95
N GLU A 109 -8.26 -1.80 -9.47
CA GLU A 109 -8.71 -0.42 -9.76
C GLU A 109 -8.83 0.41 -8.49
N ARG A 110 -9.48 -0.15 -7.46
CA ARG A 110 -9.63 0.48 -6.15
C ARG A 110 -8.28 0.85 -5.53
N LEU A 111 -7.31 -0.06 -5.55
CA LEU A 111 -5.99 0.19 -4.99
C LEU A 111 -5.24 1.25 -5.80
N LEU A 112 -5.26 1.18 -7.14
CA LEU A 112 -4.66 2.21 -8.01
C LEU A 112 -5.27 3.60 -7.76
N ALA A 113 -6.59 3.69 -7.59
CA ALA A 113 -7.32 4.94 -7.30
C ALA A 113 -7.12 5.48 -5.87
N MET A 114 -6.56 4.72 -4.93
CA MET A 114 -6.32 5.20 -3.56
C MET A 114 -5.32 6.37 -3.53
N ARG A 115 -5.72 7.48 -2.89
CA ARG A 115 -4.81 8.59 -2.54
C ARG A 115 -3.62 8.09 -1.71
N ILE A 116 -2.42 8.60 -1.98
CA ILE A 116 -1.17 8.22 -1.28
C ILE A 116 -1.28 8.42 0.25
N GLU A 117 -2.06 9.41 0.67
CA GLU A 117 -2.39 9.73 2.07
C GLU A 117 -3.09 8.58 2.80
N HIS A 118 -3.85 7.74 2.09
CA HIS A 118 -4.56 6.56 2.61
C HIS A 118 -3.70 5.30 2.55
N LEU A 119 -2.73 5.22 1.63
CA LEU A 119 -1.77 4.11 1.53
C LEU A 119 -0.85 4.03 2.75
N LYS A 120 -0.63 5.17 3.45
CA LYS A 120 0.27 5.32 4.62
C LYS A 120 1.68 4.72 4.41
N LEU A 121 2.18 4.81 3.17
CA LEU A 121 3.53 4.40 2.73
C LEU A 121 4.63 5.37 3.20
N CYS A 122 4.30 6.63 3.42
CA CYS A 122 5.25 7.68 3.79
C CYS A 122 4.64 8.69 4.77
N PRO A 123 5.47 9.50 5.46
CA PRO A 123 4.98 10.57 6.33
C PRO A 123 4.21 11.63 5.53
N GLU A 124 3.27 12.30 6.18
CA GLU A 124 2.33 13.22 5.53
C GLU A 124 3.01 14.41 4.84
N ALA A 125 4.14 14.88 5.37
CA ALA A 125 4.99 15.86 4.69
C ALA A 125 5.48 15.39 3.31
N ARG A 126 5.74 14.08 3.13
CA ARG A 126 6.08 13.51 1.81
C ARG A 126 4.84 13.27 0.95
N CYS A 127 3.69 12.94 1.53
CA CYS A 127 2.42 12.89 0.78
C CYS A 127 2.13 14.26 0.13
N LYS A 128 2.26 15.35 0.91
CA LYS A 128 2.12 16.72 0.42
C LYS A 128 3.16 17.07 -0.66
N GLN A 129 4.42 16.70 -0.46
CA GLN A 129 5.45 16.88 -1.51
C GLN A 129 5.13 16.13 -2.80
N LEU A 130 4.64 14.90 -2.74
CA LEU A 130 4.23 14.12 -3.93
C LEU A 130 3.01 14.73 -4.62
N ALA A 131 2.00 15.18 -3.86
CA ALA A 131 0.83 15.85 -4.40
C ALA A 131 1.19 17.16 -5.12
N ASN A 132 2.14 17.94 -4.58
CA ASN A 132 2.66 19.16 -5.22
C ASN A 132 3.41 18.88 -6.55
N ILE A 133 3.83 17.63 -6.80
CA ILE A 133 4.47 17.18 -8.05
C ILE A 133 3.40 16.58 -9.01
N GLY A 134 2.12 16.63 -8.63
CA GLY A 134 1.00 16.04 -9.37
C GLY A 134 0.73 14.56 -9.06
N VAL A 135 1.51 13.94 -8.16
CA VAL A 135 1.39 12.51 -7.82
C VAL A 135 0.45 12.35 -6.62
N GLN A 136 -0.83 12.08 -6.88
CA GLN A 136 -1.89 12.00 -5.86
C GLN A 136 -2.29 10.56 -5.49
N THR A 137 -2.33 9.66 -6.47
CA THR A 137 -2.84 8.28 -6.35
C THR A 137 -1.73 7.23 -6.31
N ALA A 138 -2.09 5.98 -5.98
CA ALA A 138 -1.19 4.84 -6.13
C ALA A 138 -0.85 4.57 -7.62
N GLY A 139 -1.79 4.82 -8.53
CA GLY A 139 -1.62 4.73 -9.97
C GLY A 139 -0.54 5.69 -10.48
N ASP A 140 -0.62 6.97 -10.14
CA ASP A 140 0.34 8.00 -10.56
C ASP A 140 1.76 7.61 -10.15
N LEU A 141 1.93 7.11 -8.92
CA LEU A 141 3.20 6.64 -8.39
C LEU A 141 3.68 5.33 -9.04
N ILE A 142 2.75 4.49 -9.54
CA ILE A 142 3.06 3.25 -10.26
C ILE A 142 3.46 3.50 -11.71
N PHE A 143 2.79 4.40 -12.43
CA PHE A 143 3.02 4.62 -13.86
C PHE A 143 4.08 5.69 -14.14
N GLY A 144 4.18 6.74 -13.32
CA GLY A 144 5.17 7.81 -13.50
C GLY A 144 6.64 7.36 -13.37
N ASP A 145 7.54 8.10 -14.02
CA ASP A 145 8.98 7.85 -13.93
C ASP A 145 9.53 8.22 -12.54
N PRO A 146 10.10 7.26 -11.78
CA PRO A 146 10.69 7.53 -10.48
C PRO A 146 11.87 8.50 -10.53
N LYS A 147 12.54 8.67 -11.68
CA LYS A 147 13.57 9.71 -11.85
C LYS A 147 12.94 11.09 -11.93
N GLN A 148 11.98 11.33 -12.82
CA GLN A 148 11.31 12.64 -12.93
C GLN A 148 10.70 13.08 -11.60
N ILE A 149 9.92 12.20 -10.95
CA ILE A 149 9.31 12.47 -9.63
C ILE A 149 10.39 12.77 -8.57
N ALA A 150 11.60 12.20 -8.68
CA ALA A 150 12.69 12.43 -7.74
C ALA A 150 13.42 13.77 -7.93
N HIS A 151 13.45 14.37 -9.13
CA HIS A 151 14.19 15.62 -9.38
C HIS A 151 13.64 16.80 -8.57
N SER A 152 12.33 16.81 -8.28
CA SER A 152 11.68 17.83 -7.45
C SER A 152 12.03 17.77 -5.96
N PHE A 153 12.83 16.80 -5.51
CA PHE A 153 13.25 16.66 -4.11
C PHE A 153 14.70 17.12 -3.89
N ARG A 154 14.96 17.78 -2.73
CA ARG A 154 16.30 18.24 -2.27
C ARG A 154 17.41 17.17 -2.30
N ASN A 155 17.08 15.89 -2.40
CA ASN A 155 18.05 14.83 -2.69
C ASN A 155 17.40 13.80 -3.63
N PRO A 156 17.68 13.84 -4.95
CA PRO A 156 16.98 13.01 -5.92
C PRO A 156 17.28 11.53 -5.75
N GLU A 157 18.55 11.12 -5.57
CA GLU A 157 18.87 9.69 -5.36
C GLU A 157 18.10 9.06 -4.20
N ARG A 158 17.98 9.77 -3.07
CA ARG A 158 17.28 9.28 -1.88
C ARG A 158 15.76 9.28 -2.08
N ALA A 159 15.23 10.20 -2.88
CA ALA A 159 13.83 10.21 -3.30
C ALA A 159 13.54 9.04 -4.25
N GLU A 160 14.33 8.85 -5.30
CA GLU A 160 14.20 7.73 -6.26
C GLU A 160 14.29 6.38 -5.55
N ARG A 161 15.29 6.18 -4.68
CA ARG A 161 15.43 4.99 -3.83
C ARG A 161 14.27 4.82 -2.84
N ALA A 162 13.47 5.84 -2.54
CA ALA A 162 12.22 5.71 -1.78
C ALA A 162 11.04 5.35 -2.71
N ILE A 163 10.87 6.07 -3.82
CA ILE A 163 9.81 5.85 -4.81
C ILE A 163 9.87 4.44 -5.38
N ARG A 164 11.06 3.92 -5.74
CA ARG A 164 11.23 2.52 -6.18
C ARG A 164 10.77 1.49 -5.13
N ARG A 165 10.95 1.76 -3.83
CA ARG A 165 10.43 0.89 -2.75
C ARG A 165 8.91 1.02 -2.58
N TYR A 166 8.35 2.22 -2.76
CA TYR A 166 6.90 2.42 -2.74
C TYR A 166 6.23 1.73 -3.95
N ARG A 167 6.80 1.84 -5.16
CA ARG A 167 6.35 1.09 -6.36
C ARG A 167 6.42 -0.42 -6.14
N ALA A 168 7.49 -0.95 -5.55
CA ALA A 168 7.59 -2.37 -5.22
C ALA A 168 6.52 -2.82 -4.22
N ALA A 169 6.27 -2.02 -3.17
CA ALA A 169 5.23 -2.31 -2.18
C ALA A 169 3.81 -2.27 -2.76
N ILE A 170 3.51 -1.29 -3.62
CA ILE A 170 2.22 -1.22 -4.31
C ILE A 170 2.07 -2.39 -5.29
N ARG A 171 3.08 -2.72 -6.10
CA ARG A 171 3.04 -3.87 -7.02
C ARG A 171 2.79 -5.20 -6.30
N LEU A 172 3.36 -5.38 -5.11
CA LEU A 172 3.14 -6.58 -4.30
C LEU A 172 1.72 -6.63 -3.72
N ALA A 173 1.18 -5.50 -3.26
CA ALA A 173 -0.20 -5.41 -2.77
C ALA A 173 -1.24 -5.54 -3.90
N LEU A 174 -0.95 -5.06 -5.12
CA LEU A 174 -1.77 -5.27 -6.32
C LEU A 174 -1.85 -6.73 -6.79
N ALA A 175 -1.00 -7.60 -6.24
CA ALA A 175 -1.02 -9.04 -6.51
C ALA A 175 -1.55 -9.86 -5.32
N VAL A 176 -1.85 -9.25 -4.17
CA VAL A 176 -2.34 -9.95 -2.97
C VAL A 176 -3.44 -9.14 -2.32
N ASP A 177 -4.69 -9.45 -2.68
CA ASP A 177 -5.88 -8.67 -2.34
C ASP A 177 -6.08 -8.41 -0.83
N SER A 178 -5.53 -9.29 0.02
CA SER A 178 -5.57 -9.18 1.49
C SER A 178 -4.41 -8.37 2.11
N MET A 179 -3.55 -7.76 1.28
CA MET A 179 -2.36 -7.01 1.68
C MET A 179 -2.50 -5.50 1.40
N MET A 180 -2.29 -4.67 2.42
CA MET A 180 -2.21 -3.23 2.23
C MET A 180 -0.79 -2.83 1.76
N PRO A 181 -0.61 -1.82 0.90
CA PRO A 181 0.71 -1.35 0.48
C PRO A 181 1.65 -0.97 1.62
N ARG A 182 1.13 -0.49 2.76
CA ARG A 182 1.93 -0.27 3.98
C ARG A 182 2.53 -1.56 4.54
N ASP A 183 1.79 -2.65 4.52
CA ASP A 183 2.25 -3.95 5.03
C ASP A 183 3.23 -4.58 4.02
N ALA A 184 2.94 -4.45 2.72
CA ALA A 184 3.88 -4.80 1.65
C ALA A 184 5.22 -4.03 1.76
N LEU A 185 5.21 -2.78 2.23
CA LEU A 185 6.43 -2.00 2.46
C LEU A 185 7.30 -2.57 3.59
N LEU A 186 6.72 -3.25 4.58
CA LEU A 186 7.47 -3.99 5.60
C LEU A 186 8.18 -5.19 4.97
N LEU A 187 7.48 -5.97 4.13
CA LEU A 187 8.05 -7.09 3.38
C LEU A 187 9.21 -6.64 2.49
N VAL A 188 9.01 -5.57 1.72
CA VAL A 188 10.05 -4.94 0.88
C VAL A 188 11.24 -4.44 1.73
N ALA A 189 11.00 -4.01 2.97
CA ALA A 189 12.04 -3.59 3.90
C ALA A 189 12.87 -4.75 4.48
N ILE A 190 12.29 -5.94 4.64
CA ILE A 190 12.98 -7.22 4.95
C ILE A 190 13.36 -8.02 3.69
N HIS A 191 13.49 -7.31 2.56
CA HIS A 191 13.99 -7.81 1.27
C HIS A 191 13.08 -8.83 0.56
N ARG A 192 11.82 -9.00 0.98
CA ARG A 192 10.82 -9.83 0.29
C ARG A 192 9.99 -8.95 -0.66
N ARG A 193 10.20 -9.13 -1.97
CA ARG A 193 9.76 -8.14 -2.99
C ARG A 193 8.88 -8.72 -4.11
N SER A 194 8.68 -10.02 -4.17
CA SER A 194 7.94 -10.70 -5.25
C SER A 194 7.07 -11.83 -4.71
N VAL A 195 6.00 -12.14 -5.43
CA VAL A 195 5.08 -13.26 -5.14
C VAL A 195 5.84 -14.59 -5.11
N ALA A 196 6.71 -14.83 -6.09
CA ALA A 196 7.57 -16.02 -6.18
C ALA A 196 8.62 -16.13 -5.06
N SER A 197 8.99 -15.03 -4.40
CA SER A 197 9.82 -15.07 -3.19
C SER A 197 8.99 -15.49 -1.97
N LEU A 198 7.76 -14.98 -1.83
CA LEU A 198 6.92 -15.22 -0.65
C LEU A 198 6.25 -16.60 -0.67
N SER A 199 5.90 -17.12 -1.84
CA SER A 199 5.27 -18.44 -1.98
C SER A 199 6.14 -19.56 -1.41
N ARG A 200 7.46 -19.44 -1.59
CA ARG A 200 8.49 -20.38 -1.13
C ARG A 200 8.79 -20.28 0.37
N GLU A 201 8.32 -19.25 1.08
CA GLU A 201 8.63 -19.05 2.49
C GLU A 201 7.65 -19.72 3.46
N SER A 202 8.12 -19.96 4.69
CA SER A 202 7.26 -20.30 5.82
C SER A 202 6.72 -19.03 6.46
N ALA A 203 5.40 -18.92 6.56
CA ALA A 203 4.73 -17.79 7.22
C ALA A 203 5.18 -17.59 8.68
N ALA A 204 5.57 -18.67 9.38
CA ALA A 204 6.12 -18.58 10.74
C ALA A 204 7.52 -17.96 10.77
N GLN A 205 8.38 -18.27 9.79
CA GLN A 205 9.69 -17.62 9.67
C GLN A 205 9.53 -16.13 9.29
N LEU A 206 8.68 -15.85 8.32
CA LEU A 206 8.40 -14.49 7.86
C LEU A 206 7.83 -13.59 8.97
N HIS A 207 7.00 -14.14 9.87
CA HIS A 207 6.54 -13.44 11.07
C HIS A 207 7.70 -13.12 12.03
N ARG A 208 8.57 -14.09 12.34
CA ARG A 208 9.75 -13.88 13.20
C ARG A 208 10.71 -12.82 12.64
N ASP A 209 10.86 -12.76 11.33
CA ASP A 209 11.69 -11.74 10.68
C ASP A 209 11.04 -10.34 10.69
N LEU A 210 9.70 -10.25 10.64
CA LEU A 210 8.97 -9.00 10.85
C LEU A 210 9.03 -8.53 12.32
N GLU A 211 8.92 -9.46 13.28
CA GLU A 211 9.09 -9.19 14.71
C GLU A 211 10.50 -8.68 15.01
N ARG A 212 11.54 -9.39 14.55
CA ARG A 212 12.95 -8.97 14.65
C ARG A 212 13.20 -7.64 13.95
N PHE A 213 12.59 -7.40 12.79
CA PHE A 213 12.67 -6.10 12.13
C PHE A 213 12.02 -4.99 12.97
N SER A 214 10.90 -5.24 13.65
CA SER A 214 10.22 -4.24 14.50
C SER A 214 11.09 -3.72 15.64
N MET A 215 11.94 -4.59 16.22
CA MET A 215 12.90 -4.24 17.26
C MET A 215 14.05 -3.34 16.76
N SER A 216 14.29 -3.29 15.45
CA SER A 216 15.31 -2.40 14.88
C SER A 216 14.85 -0.94 14.88
N SER A 217 15.79 -0.01 15.03
CA SER A 217 15.54 1.45 14.99
C SER A 217 14.92 1.94 13.67
N ARG A 218 15.02 1.15 12.59
CA ARG A 218 14.36 1.40 11.30
C ARG A 218 12.94 0.82 11.25
N GLY A 219 12.73 -0.39 11.76
CA GLY A 219 11.42 -1.05 11.76
C GLY A 219 10.45 -0.42 12.74
N SER A 220 10.90 -0.13 13.98
CA SER A 220 10.14 0.63 14.98
C SER A 220 9.60 1.94 14.41
N LYS A 221 10.44 2.73 13.72
CA LYS A 221 10.04 3.99 13.05
C LYS A 221 9.09 3.81 11.86
N MET A 222 9.00 2.62 11.28
CA MET A 222 8.11 2.30 10.14
C MET A 222 6.76 1.74 10.59
N ILE A 223 6.78 0.94 11.66
CA ILE A 223 5.60 0.32 12.29
C ILE A 223 4.86 1.32 13.19
N GLY A 224 5.58 2.16 13.91
CA GLY A 224 5.01 3.14 14.84
C GLY A 224 4.03 2.50 15.82
N ARG A 225 2.89 3.16 16.06
CA ARG A 225 1.85 2.69 17.01
C ARG A 225 0.97 1.54 16.50
N ARG A 226 1.17 1.01 15.27
CA ARG A 226 0.25 0.03 14.65
C ARG A 226 0.59 -1.44 14.83
N GLY A 227 1.72 -1.77 15.47
CA GLY A 227 2.15 -3.15 15.70
C GLY A 227 2.59 -3.93 14.44
N VAL A 228 3.08 -5.15 14.65
CA VAL A 228 3.49 -6.09 13.59
C VAL A 228 2.24 -6.77 13.00
N PRO A 229 2.16 -7.03 11.68
CA PRO A 229 1.07 -7.82 11.10
C PRO A 229 1.05 -9.25 11.66
N SER A 230 -0.06 -9.64 12.26
CA SER A 230 -0.18 -10.93 12.95
C SER A 230 -0.03 -12.14 12.04
N LEU A 231 0.45 -13.26 12.61
CA LEU A 231 0.71 -14.52 11.91
C LEU A 231 -0.47 -15.02 11.07
N ARG A 232 -1.73 -14.74 11.46
CA ARG A 232 -2.92 -15.08 10.66
C ARG A 232 -2.94 -14.34 9.32
N ARG A 233 -2.56 -13.05 9.29
CA ARG A 233 -2.45 -12.26 8.04
C ARG A 233 -1.26 -12.74 7.20
N VAL A 234 -0.11 -13.00 7.84
CA VAL A 234 1.09 -13.52 7.14
C VAL A 234 0.83 -14.88 6.50
N LYS A 235 0.10 -15.79 7.19
CA LYS A 235 -0.35 -17.06 6.61
C LYS A 235 -1.24 -16.86 5.38
N ALA A 236 -2.22 -15.96 5.44
CA ALA A 236 -3.10 -15.67 4.30
C ALA A 236 -2.31 -15.15 3.08
N TRP A 237 -1.40 -14.18 3.28
CA TRP A 237 -0.56 -13.65 2.19
C TRP A 237 0.31 -14.73 1.53
N VAL A 238 0.92 -15.62 2.32
CA VAL A 238 1.74 -16.71 1.80
C VAL A 238 0.89 -17.75 1.05
N SER A 239 -0.34 -18.02 1.50
CA SER A 239 -1.29 -18.88 0.78
C SER A 239 -1.61 -18.30 -0.61
N THR A 240 -2.08 -17.05 -0.67
CA THR A 240 -2.38 -16.35 -1.93
C THR A 240 -1.16 -16.32 -2.85
N CYS A 241 0.05 -16.13 -2.32
CA CYS A 241 1.27 -16.18 -3.14
C CYS A 241 1.56 -17.57 -3.73
N ARG A 242 1.20 -18.66 -3.02
CA ARG A 242 1.34 -20.05 -3.52
C ARG A 242 0.27 -20.38 -4.56
N GLU A 243 -0.96 -19.99 -4.32
CA GLU A 243 -2.08 -20.12 -5.26
C GLU A 243 -1.74 -19.43 -6.60
N LEU A 244 -1.24 -18.20 -6.55
CA LEU A 244 -0.79 -17.45 -7.74
C LEU A 244 0.45 -18.07 -8.41
N ALA A 245 1.39 -18.60 -7.64
CA ALA A 245 2.57 -19.27 -8.21
C ALA A 245 2.17 -20.58 -8.93
N ALA A 246 1.26 -21.36 -8.36
CA ALA A 246 0.73 -22.57 -8.99
C ALA A 246 -0.08 -22.23 -10.26
N ALA A 247 -0.93 -21.20 -10.20
CA ALA A 247 -1.70 -20.72 -11.35
C ALA A 247 -0.83 -20.19 -12.49
N ALA A 248 0.37 -19.66 -12.19
CA ALA A 248 1.34 -19.24 -13.22
C ALA A 248 2.06 -20.43 -13.89
N THR A 249 2.30 -21.54 -13.17
CA THR A 249 3.00 -22.72 -13.71
C THR A 249 2.05 -23.72 -14.41
N GLY A 250 0.77 -23.78 -13.99
CA GLY A 250 -0.21 -24.73 -14.51
C GLY A 250 -0.49 -24.70 -16.03
N PRO A 251 -0.71 -23.54 -16.68
CA PRO A 251 -1.16 -23.50 -18.08
C PRO A 251 -0.04 -23.71 -19.10
N GLU A 252 1.22 -23.43 -18.74
CA GLU A 252 2.33 -23.44 -19.69
C GLU A 252 2.76 -24.87 -20.06
N LEU A 253 2.77 -25.79 -19.08
CA LEU A 253 3.08 -27.20 -19.30
C LEU A 253 1.99 -27.96 -20.08
N ALA A 254 0.73 -27.54 -19.97
CA ALA A 254 -0.39 -28.16 -20.69
C ALA A 254 -0.30 -27.90 -22.22
N ASN A 255 0.19 -26.73 -22.62
CA ASN A 255 0.35 -26.33 -24.02
C ASN A 255 1.71 -26.74 -24.62
N GLN A 256 2.58 -27.41 -23.88
CA GLN A 256 3.87 -27.94 -24.34
C GLN A 256 3.89 -29.49 -24.41
N ALA A 257 2.74 -30.12 -24.17
CA ALA A 257 2.57 -31.58 -24.14
C ALA A 257 1.47 -32.07 -25.11
N ALA A 258 1.17 -31.27 -26.15
CA ALA A 258 0.20 -31.51 -27.21
C ALA A 258 0.77 -31.05 -28.55
#